data_AF-A0A1I9G5G6-F1
#
_entry.id   AF-A0A1I9G5G6-F1
#
_cell.length_a   1.000
_cell.length_b   1.000
_cell.length_c   1.000
_cell.angle_alpha   90.00
_cell.angle_beta   90.00
_cell.angle_gamma   90.00
#
_symmetry.space_group_name_H-M   'P 1'
#
loop_
_entity.id
_entity.type
_entity.pdbx_description
1 polymer ?
#
loop_
_entity_poly.entity_id
_entity_poly.type
_entity_poly.pdbx_seq_one_letter_code
_entity_poly.pdbx_strand_id
1 'polypeptide(L)' 'MHSIQLLIVIAILLLVECDELLLLQAIWRHGDRSPIQSCKGYPIQTQHWPQGKGQLTAVSYIIMVLIIGIILIFPF' A
#
# COMPACT_ATOMS: atom_id res chain seq x y z
N MET A 1 -6.32 36.88 28.37
CA MET A 1 -5.44 35.69 28.27
C MET A 1 -5.85 34.78 27.12
N HIS A 2 -7.14 34.45 26.95
CA HIS A 2 -7.62 33.62 25.83
C HIS A 2 -7.45 34.22 24.43
N SER A 3 -7.56 35.55 24.27
CA SER A 3 -7.36 36.20 22.97
C SER A 3 -5.93 36.08 22.45
N ILE A 4 -4.94 36.12 23.36
CA ILE A 4 -3.53 35.92 23.01
C ILE A 4 -3.28 34.45 22.66
N GLN A 5 -3.86 33.51 23.40
CA GLN A 5 -3.78 32.09 23.07
C GLN A 5 -4.39 31.79 21.69
N LEU A 6 -5.53 32.39 21.37
CA LEU A 6 -6.17 32.26 20.06
C LEU A 6 -5.30 32.83 18.93
N LEU A 7 -4.71 34.01 19.14
CA LEU A 7 -3.79 34.62 18.18
C LEU A 7 -2.53 33.77 17.96
N ILE A 8 -2.00 33.17 19.02
CA ILE A 8 -0.85 32.24 18.92
C ILE A 8 -1.23 30.99 18.13
N VAL A 9 -2.41 30.41 18.36
CA VAL A 9 -2.88 29.22 17.60
C VAL A 9 -3.05 29.57 16.12
N ILE A 10 -3.66 30.72 15.80
CA ILE A 10 -3.82 31.17 14.42
C ILE A 10 -2.46 31.42 13.76
N ALA A 11 -1.53 32.06 14.47
CA ALA A 11 -0.19 32.30 13.95
C ALA A 11 0.57 30.99 13.68
N ILE A 12 0.46 30.00 14.57
CA ILE A 12 1.06 28.66 14.37
C ILE A 12 0.42 27.99 13.15
N LEU A 13 -0.90 28.01 13.00
CA LEU A 13 -1.59 27.41 11.84
C LEU A 13 -1.20 28.06 10.50
N LEU A 14 -0.93 29.37 10.50
CA LEU A 14 -0.49 30.10 9.30
C LEU A 14 1.00 29.92 8.99
N LEU A 15 1.82 29.58 9.99
CA LEU A 15 3.25 29.33 9.86
C LEU A 15 3.59 27.85 9.64
N VAL A 16 2.60 26.95 9.74
CA VAL A 16 2.75 25.56 9.32
C VAL A 16 2.81 25.55 7.80
N GLU A 17 4.02 25.56 7.26
CA GLU A 17 4.27 25.15 5.89
C GLU A 17 4.09 23.62 5.82
N CYS A 18 3.20 23.15 4.94
CA CYS A 18 3.17 21.74 4.56
C CYS A 18 4.25 21.51 3.51
N ASP A 19 5.08 20.48 3.72
CA ASP A 19 5.98 20.00 2.68
C ASP A 19 5.16 19.57 1.44
N GLU A 20 5.62 19.95 0.25
CA GLU A 20 5.00 19.55 -1.02
C GLU A 20 5.67 18.27 -1.54
N LEU A 21 4.88 17.22 -1.77
CA LEU A 21 5.38 16.00 -2.40
C LEU A 21 5.67 16.26 -3.90
N LEU A 22 6.95 16.46 -4.22
CA LEU A 22 7.37 16.73 -5.60
C LEU A 22 7.45 15.46 -6.47
N LEU A 23 7.89 14.33 -5.91
CA LEU A 23 8.02 13.06 -6.62
C LEU A 23 7.98 11.88 -5.65
N LEU A 24 7.17 10.88 -5.98
CA LEU A 24 7.17 9.58 -5.31
C LEU A 24 7.45 8.48 -6.34
N GLN A 25 8.52 7.71 -6.11
CA GLN A 25 8.82 6.51 -6.88
C GLN A 25 8.78 5.28 -5.97
N ALA A 26 7.76 4.45 -6.14
CA ALA A 26 7.63 3.21 -5.40
C ALA A 26 8.02 2.00 -6.26
N ILE A 27 8.87 1.13 -5.71
CA ILE A 27 9.28 -0.13 -6.32
C ILE A 27 8.92 -1.24 -5.34
N TRP A 28 8.02 -2.12 -5.74
CA TRP A 28 7.63 -3.28 -4.94
C TRP A 28 7.53 -4.54 -5.78
N ARG A 29 7.61 -5.66 -5.08
CA ARG A 29 7.33 -6.97 -5.66
C ARG A 29 5.82 -7.16 -5.82
N HIS A 30 5.42 -8.03 -6.75
CA HIS A 30 4.07 -8.57 -6.77
C HIS A 30 3.70 -9.17 -5.39
N GLY A 31 2.41 -9.15 -5.05
CA GLY A 31 1.93 -9.83 -3.84
C GLY A 31 1.84 -11.36 -4.02
N ASP A 32 1.20 -12.04 -3.06
CA ASP A 32 1.15 -13.50 -3.04
C ASP A 32 0.55 -14.13 -4.32
N ARG A 33 1.13 -15.27 -4.73
CA ARG A 33 0.82 -15.97 -5.97
C ARG A 33 0.90 -17.48 -5.77
N SER A 34 0.14 -18.22 -6.56
CA SER A 34 0.30 -19.67 -6.65
C SER A 34 1.70 -20.03 -7.21
N PRO A 35 2.25 -21.20 -6.83
CA PRO A 35 3.56 -21.64 -7.29
C PRO A 35 3.59 -21.76 -8.81
N ILE A 36 4.71 -21.40 -9.42
CA ILE A 36 4.96 -21.54 -10.87
C ILE A 36 5.18 -23.01 -11.22
N GLN A 37 5.97 -23.66 -10.40
CA GLN A 37 6.37 -25.05 -10.54
C GLN A 37 6.29 -25.72 -9.19
N SER A 38 6.07 -27.03 -9.21
CA SER A 38 6.05 -27.87 -8.02
C SER A 38 7.13 -28.94 -8.16
N CYS A 39 7.71 -29.37 -7.05
CA CYS A 39 8.66 -30.48 -7.04
C CYS A 39 8.00 -31.77 -7.52
N LYS A 40 8.80 -32.69 -8.06
CA LYS A 40 8.33 -34.02 -8.48
C LYS A 40 7.72 -34.74 -7.26
N GLY A 41 6.51 -35.29 -7.42
CA GLY A 41 5.80 -35.99 -6.36
C GLY A 41 5.04 -35.10 -5.37
N TYR A 42 5.01 -33.77 -5.57
CA TYR A 42 4.21 -32.89 -4.72
C TYR A 42 2.71 -33.19 -4.88
N PRO A 43 1.96 -33.43 -3.79
CA PRO A 43 0.58 -33.91 -3.87
C PRO A 43 -0.40 -32.85 -4.40
N ILE A 44 -0.07 -31.56 -4.25
CA ILE A 44 -0.92 -30.46 -4.70
C ILE A 44 -0.67 -30.16 -6.18
N GLN A 45 -1.64 -30.56 -7.00
CA GLN A 45 -1.68 -30.32 -8.44
C GLN A 45 -2.28 -28.94 -8.79
N THR A 46 -2.15 -28.53 -10.06
CA THR A 46 -2.62 -27.23 -10.58
C THR A 46 -4.09 -26.94 -10.26
N GLN A 47 -4.95 -27.95 -10.31
CA GLN A 47 -6.40 -27.82 -10.04
C GLN A 47 -6.75 -27.37 -8.61
N HIS A 48 -5.82 -27.51 -7.65
CA HIS A 48 -6.02 -27.02 -6.29
C HIS A 48 -5.77 -25.51 -6.16
N TRP A 49 -5.24 -24.87 -7.21
CA TRP A 49 -5.10 -23.43 -7.30
C TRP A 49 -6.25 -22.89 -8.14
N PRO A 50 -7.20 -22.13 -7.57
CA PRO A 50 -8.43 -21.73 -8.27
C PRO A 50 -8.17 -20.96 -9.58
N GLN A 51 -7.10 -20.17 -9.61
CA GLN A 51 -6.68 -19.40 -10.78
C GLN A 51 -5.62 -20.13 -11.63
N GLY A 52 -5.17 -21.31 -11.21
CA GLY A 52 -4.03 -22.01 -11.79
C GLY A 52 -2.68 -21.55 -11.22
N LYS A 53 -1.59 -22.07 -11.79
CA LYS A 53 -0.20 -21.83 -11.33
C LYS A 53 0.35 -20.47 -11.77
N GLY A 54 1.19 -19.88 -10.92
CA GLY A 54 1.83 -18.60 -11.19
C GLY A 54 0.88 -17.40 -11.26
N GLN A 55 -0.35 -17.53 -10.78
CA GLN A 55 -1.34 -16.45 -10.77
C GLN A 55 -1.40 -15.77 -9.42
N LEU A 56 -1.71 -14.47 -9.41
CA LEU A 56 -1.91 -13.71 -8.19
C LEU A 56 -3.14 -14.26 -7.45
N THR A 57 -3.07 -14.37 -6.13
CA THR A 57 -4.24 -14.77 -5.34
C THR A 57 -5.22 -13.60 -5.25
N ALA A 58 -6.52 -13.88 -5.16
CA ALA A 58 -7.55 -12.83 -5.01
C ALA A 58 -7.31 -11.97 -3.76
N VAL A 59 -6.82 -12.60 -2.68
CA VAL A 59 -6.43 -11.90 -1.45
C VAL A 59 -5.27 -10.95 -1.72
N SER A 60 -4.23 -11.40 -2.42
CA SER A 60 -3.11 -10.53 -2.77
C SER A 60 -3.52 -9.36 -3.66
N TYR A 61 -4.46 -9.56 -4.58
CA TYR A 61 -4.96 -8.47 -5.43
C TYR A 61 -5.52 -7.33 -4.57
N ILE A 62 -6.38 -7.66 -3.59
CA ILE A 62 -6.99 -6.69 -2.67
C ILE A 62 -5.92 -5.98 -1.84
N ILE A 63 -4.95 -6.72 -1.31
CA ILE A 63 -3.86 -6.15 -0.50
C ILE A 63 -3.03 -5.14 -1.32
N MET A 64 -2.71 -5.46 -2.58
CA MET A 64 -1.94 -4.55 -3.43
C MET A 64 -2.71 -3.27 -3.72
N VAL A 65 -4.01 -3.35 -3.99
CA VAL A 65 -4.87 -2.17 -4.18
C VAL A 65 -4.93 -1.32 -2.91
N LEU A 66 -5.02 -1.95 -1.74
CA LEU A 66 -5.04 -1.24 -0.46
C LEU A 66 -3.71 -0.49 -0.20
N ILE A 67 -2.57 -1.14 -0.44
CA ILE A 67 -1.25 -0.53 -0.26
C ILE A 67 -1.09 0.67 -1.20
N ILE A 68 -1.46 0.52 -2.47
CA ILE A 68 -1.44 1.63 -3.44
C ILE A 68 -2.35 2.77 -2.95
N GLY A 69 -3.56 2.45 -2.49
CA GLY A 69 -4.50 3.44 -1.96
C GLY A 69 -3.93 4.21 -0.77
N ILE A 70 -3.33 3.53 0.20
CA ILE A 70 -2.71 4.17 1.38
C ILE A 70 -1.59 5.12 0.96
N ILE A 71 -0.72 4.69 0.04
CA ILE A 71 0.41 5.48 -0.43
C ILE A 71 -0.04 6.74 -1.18
N LEU A 72 -1.15 6.66 -1.93
CA LEU A 72 -1.70 7.81 -2.66
C LEU A 72 -2.53 8.76 -1.79
N ILE A 73 -3.20 8.25 -0.75
CA ILE A 73 -4.08 9.04 0.13
C ILE A 73 -3.30 9.69 1.28
N PHE A 74 -2.27 9.00 1.77
CA PHE A 74 -1.35 9.50 2.79
C PHE A 74 0.07 9.58 2.21
N PRO A 75 0.30 10.52 1.26
CA PRO A 75 1.66 10.90 0.95
C PRO A 75 2.25 11.50 2.23
N PHE A 76 3.33 10.89 2.71
CA PHE A 76 4.05 11.30 3.92
C PHE A 76 4.35 12.80 3.94
#